data_AF-A0A7W0PKQ2-F1
#
_entry.id   AF-A0A7W0PKQ2-F1
#
_cell.length_a   1.000
_cell.length_b   1.000
_cell.length_c   1.000
_cell.angle_alpha   90.00
_cell.angle_beta   90.00
_cell.angle_gamma   90.00
#
_symmetry.space_group_name_H-M   'P 1'
#
loop_
_entity.id
_entity.type
_entity.pdbx_description
1 polymer ?
#
loop_
_entity_poly.entity_id
_entity_poly.type
_entity_poly.pdbx_seq_one_letter_code
_entity_poly.pdbx_strand_id
1 'polypeptide(L)'
;MSDRPNARELAAAVHEFLETEVLPAFDDQRMRFRTRVAMNALSIVERECPPPVAADADDIELARRIRAGDVREGDLEALRAKVREKLLVASPGYLERYE
;
A
#
# COMPACT_ATOMS: atom_id res chain seq x y z
N MET A 1 -12.08 3.24 5.33
CA MET A 1 -11.32 2.84 4.13
C MET A 1 -9.87 3.24 4.38
N SER A 2 -8.94 2.30 4.33
CA SER A 2 -7.51 2.59 4.48
C SER A 2 -7.08 3.52 3.35
N ASP A 3 -6.36 4.59 3.65
CA ASP A 3 -5.82 5.54 2.67
C ASP A 3 -4.62 4.95 1.88
N ARG A 4 -4.35 3.65 2.06
CA ARG A 4 -3.17 2.97 1.52
C ARG A 4 -3.59 1.71 0.78
N PRO A 5 -3.06 1.51 -0.45
CA PRO A 5 -3.31 0.30 -1.19
C PRO A 5 -2.72 -0.89 -0.42
N ASN A 6 -3.54 -1.91 -0.20
CA ASN A 6 -3.09 -3.18 0.35
C ASN A 6 -2.31 -3.98 -0.70
N ALA A 7 -1.63 -5.05 -0.28
CA ALA A 7 -0.78 -5.82 -1.20
C ALA A 7 -1.56 -6.47 -2.37
N ARG A 8 -2.84 -6.82 -2.20
CA ARG A 8 -3.71 -7.24 -3.30
C ARG A 8 -3.98 -6.09 -4.27
N GLU A 9 -4.29 -4.90 -3.78
CA GLU A 9 -4.52 -3.71 -4.61
C GLU A 9 -3.27 -3.31 -5.39
N LEU A 10 -2.09 -3.39 -4.77
CA LEU A 10 -0.81 -3.15 -5.44
C LEU A 10 -0.53 -4.20 -6.53
N ALA A 11 -0.73 -5.49 -6.22
CA ALA A 11 -0.53 -6.56 -7.18
C ALA A 11 -1.46 -6.42 -8.39
N ALA A 12 -2.74 -6.10 -8.16
CA ALA A 12 -3.72 -5.84 -9.21
C ALA A 12 -3.31 -4.63 -10.07
N ALA A 13 -2.88 -3.52 -9.46
CA ALA A 13 -2.43 -2.34 -10.20
C ALA A 13 -1.20 -2.63 -11.08
N VAL A 14 -0.24 -3.40 -10.57
CA VAL A 14 0.92 -3.82 -11.36
C VAL A 14 0.50 -4.79 -12.47
N HIS A 15 -0.41 -5.72 -12.19
CA HIS A 15 -0.93 -6.64 -13.20
C HIS A 15 -1.58 -5.88 -14.36
N GLU A 16 -2.46 -4.92 -14.06
CA GLU A 16 -3.13 -4.07 -15.05
C GLU A 16 -2.12 -3.26 -15.87
N PHE A 17 -1.12 -2.66 -15.23
CA PHE A 17 -0.04 -1.96 -15.94
C PHE A 17 0.74 -2.89 -16.87
N LEU A 18 1.08 -4.09 -16.40
CA LEU A 18 1.79 -5.08 -17.23
C LEU A 18 0.95 -5.51 -18.43
N GLU A 19 -0.36 -5.68 -18.26
CA GLU A 19 -1.28 -6.08 -19.32
C GLU A 19 -1.50 -4.99 -20.37
N THR A 20 -1.73 -3.77 -19.92
CA THR A 20 -2.21 -2.66 -20.75
C THR A 20 -1.09 -1.88 -21.41
N GLU A 21 0.05 -1.72 -20.73
CA GLU A 21 1.16 -0.90 -21.22
C GLU A 21 2.39 -1.72 -21.61
N VAL A 22 2.77 -2.70 -20.78
CA VAL A 22 4.05 -3.40 -20.97
C VAL A 22 3.96 -4.54 -21.98
N LEU A 23 2.93 -5.41 -21.88
CA LEU A 23 2.79 -6.55 -22.77
C LEU A 23 2.62 -6.14 -24.26
N PRO A 24 1.86 -5.09 -24.60
CA PRO A 24 1.74 -4.63 -25.98
C PRO A 24 3.02 -4.00 -26.53
N ALA A 25 3.88 -3.45 -25.67
CA ALA A 25 5.13 -2.79 -26.07
C ALA A 25 6.24 -3.74 -26.54
N PHE A 26 6.06 -5.07 -26.38
CA PHE A 26 7.04 -6.06 -26.81
C PHE A 26 6.63 -6.80 -28.08
N ASP A 27 7.49 -6.74 -29.10
CA ASP A 27 7.38 -7.54 -30.32
C ASP A 27 7.99 -8.95 -30.15
N ASP A 28 9.02 -9.09 -29.30
CA ASP A 28 9.71 -10.36 -29.07
C ASP A 28 8.87 -11.34 -28.23
N GLN A 29 8.67 -12.55 -28.77
CA GLN A 29 7.85 -13.60 -28.15
C GLN A 29 8.37 -14.02 -26.77
N ARG A 30 9.69 -14.01 -26.55
CA ARG A 30 10.26 -14.38 -25.25
C ARG A 30 9.96 -13.34 -24.18
N MET A 31 10.02 -12.04 -24.51
CA MET A 31 9.58 -11.00 -23.58
C MET A 31 8.08 -11.09 -23.29
N ARG A 32 7.25 -11.25 -24.32
CA ARG A 32 5.79 -11.44 -24.14
C ARG A 32 5.46 -12.62 -23.22
N PHE A 33 6.18 -13.74 -23.36
CA PHE A 33 6.00 -14.89 -22.47
C PHE A 33 6.38 -14.56 -21.02
N ARG A 34 7.53 -13.92 -20.79
CA ARG A 34 7.98 -13.54 -19.44
C ARG A 34 7.02 -12.57 -18.75
N THR A 35 6.48 -11.60 -19.48
CA THR A 35 5.47 -10.67 -18.94
C THR A 35 4.22 -11.42 -18.49
N ARG A 36 3.72 -12.38 -19.29
CA ARG A 36 2.59 -13.23 -18.89
C ARG A 36 2.89 -14.08 -17.66
N VAL A 37 4.11 -14.60 -17.54
CA VAL A 37 4.54 -15.34 -16.33
C VAL A 37 4.51 -14.44 -15.09
N ALA A 38 5.01 -13.19 -15.21
CA ALA A 38 4.95 -12.22 -14.13
C ALA A 38 3.50 -11.88 -13.74
N MET A 39 2.63 -11.64 -14.72
CA MET A 39 1.19 -11.42 -14.51
C MET A 39 0.55 -12.61 -13.78
N ASN A 40 0.79 -13.84 -14.22
CA ASN A 40 0.28 -15.04 -13.54
C ASN A 40 0.75 -15.14 -12.08
N ALA A 41 2.01 -14.79 -11.80
CA ALA A 41 2.53 -14.76 -10.43
C ALA A 41 1.83 -13.69 -9.58
N LEU A 42 1.55 -12.50 -10.15
CA LEU A 42 0.76 -11.47 -9.48
C LEU A 42 -0.67 -11.93 -9.19
N SER A 43 -1.33 -12.63 -10.12
CA SER A 43 -2.67 -13.19 -9.87
C SER A 43 -2.69 -14.23 -8.74
N ILE A 44 -1.59 -14.97 -8.55
CA ILE A 44 -1.42 -15.86 -7.38
C ILE A 44 -1.29 -15.01 -6.11
N VAL A 45 -0.44 -13.97 -6.12
CA VAL A 45 -0.29 -13.06 -4.98
C VAL A 45 -1.64 -12.44 -4.59
N GLU A 46 -2.41 -11.95 -5.56
CA GLU A 46 -3.75 -11.38 -5.31
C GLU A 46 -4.69 -12.37 -4.63
N ARG A 47 -4.71 -13.63 -5.08
CA ARG A 47 -5.54 -14.69 -4.47
C ARG A 47 -5.13 -15.03 -3.06
N GLU A 48 -3.83 -15.19 -2.81
CA GLU A 48 -3.28 -15.64 -1.53
C GLU A 48 -3.12 -14.50 -0.51
N CYS A 49 -3.23 -13.25 -0.94
CA CYS A 49 -3.13 -12.10 -0.05
C CYS A 49 -4.27 -12.12 0.99
N PRO A 50 -3.96 -11.93 2.29
CA PRO A 50 -5.00 -11.83 3.31
C PRO A 50 -5.92 -10.64 3.01
N PRO A 51 -7.18 -10.69 3.49
CA PRO A 51 -8.08 -9.55 3.35
C PRO A 51 -7.45 -8.31 3.97
N PRO A 52 -7.72 -7.11 3.42
CA PRO A 52 -7.21 -5.87 4.00
C PRO A 52 -7.58 -5.80 5.47
N VAL A 53 -6.59 -5.52 6.32
CA VAL A 53 -6.82 -5.30 7.74
C VAL A 53 -7.77 -4.11 7.86
N ALA A 54 -8.89 -4.32 8.56
CA ALA A 54 -9.84 -3.25 8.82
C ALA A 54 -9.09 -2.07 9.47
N ALA A 55 -9.45 -0.84 9.09
CA ALA A 55 -8.88 0.33 9.74
C ALA A 55 -9.11 0.21 11.25
N ASP A 56 -8.04 0.40 12.03
CA ASP A 56 -8.08 0.27 13.48
C ASP A 56 -9.18 1.19 14.04
N ALA A 57 -10.08 0.64 14.86
CA ALA A 57 -11.13 1.42 15.49
C ALA A 57 -10.52 2.57 16.31
N ASP A 58 -9.33 2.36 16.86
CA ASP A 58 -8.57 3.36 17.61
C ASP A 58 -8.00 4.45 16.69
N ASP A 59 -7.60 4.12 15.45
CA ASP A 59 -7.23 5.12 14.42
C ASP A 59 -8.41 6.02 14.09
N ILE A 60 -9.59 5.42 13.89
CA ILE A 60 -10.81 6.14 13.51
C ILE A 60 -11.23 7.08 14.64
N GLU A 61 -11.21 6.60 15.88
CA GLU A 61 -11.58 7.41 17.04
C GLU A 61 -10.58 8.53 17.31
N LEU A 62 -9.27 8.25 17.23
CA LEU A 62 -8.23 9.26 17.35
C LEU A 62 -8.40 10.36 16.29
N ALA A 63 -8.60 9.98 15.03
CA ALA A 63 -8.81 10.93 13.94
C ALA A 63 -10.09 11.77 14.14
N ARG A 64 -11.17 11.15 14.63
CA ARG A 64 -12.43 11.85 14.96
C ARG A 64 -12.20 12.90 16.03
N ARG A 65 -11.56 12.53 17.15
CA ARG A 65 -11.27 13.42 18.28
C ARG A 65 -10.40 14.61 17.88
N ILE A 66 -9.29 14.35 17.18
CA ILE A 66 -8.38 15.41 16.70
C ILE A 66 -9.13 16.39 15.79
N ARG A 67 -9.97 15.91 14.86
CA ARG A 67 -10.78 16.78 13.97
C ARG A 67 -11.84 17.59 14.73
N ALA A 68 -12.34 17.08 15.84
CA ALA A 68 -13.28 17.79 16.72
C ALA A 68 -12.58 18.81 17.65
N GLY A 69 -11.24 18.87 17.65
CA GLY A 69 -10.46 19.73 18.53
C GLY A 69 -10.21 19.16 19.93
N ASP A 70 -10.62 17.92 20.21
CA ASP A 70 -10.31 17.20 21.47
C ASP A 70 -8.92 16.54 21.39
N VAL A 71 -7.88 17.38 21.30
CA VAL A 71 -6.49 16.92 21.31
C VAL A 71 -6.02 16.76 22.75
N ARG A 72 -5.70 15.53 23.14
CA ARG A 72 -5.20 15.17 24.46
C ARG A 72 -3.68 15.09 24.47
N GLU A 73 -3.11 15.17 25.66
CA GLU A 73 -1.70 14.90 25.88
C GLU A 73 -1.35 13.47 25.41
N GLY A 74 -0.29 13.32 24.63
CA GLY A 74 0.11 12.05 24.03
C GLY A 74 -0.48 11.74 22.64
N ASP A 75 -1.50 12.47 22.18
CA ASP A 75 -2.08 12.22 20.85
C ASP A 75 -1.08 12.50 19.72
N LEU A 76 -0.18 13.48 19.89
CA LEU A 76 0.86 13.79 18.93
C LEU A 76 1.91 12.67 18.84
N GLU A 77 2.37 12.15 19.98
CA GLU A 77 3.27 10.99 20.05
C GLU A 77 2.63 9.76 19.41
N ALA A 78 1.35 9.49 19.71
CA ALA A 78 0.61 8.38 19.11
C ALA A 78 0.48 8.53 17.59
N LEU A 79 0.18 9.75 17.10
CA LEU A 79 0.12 10.03 15.67
C LEU A 79 1.48 9.87 15.00
N ARG A 80 2.55 10.36 15.62
CA ARG A 80 3.94 10.20 15.13
C ARG A 80 4.33 8.74 15.04
N ALA A 81 4.03 7.92 16.05
CA ALA A 81 4.30 6.49 16.04
C ALA A 81 3.60 5.80 14.86
N LYS A 82 2.31 6.09 14.66
CA LYS A 82 1.53 5.56 13.53
C LYS A 82 2.10 6.01 12.18
N VAL A 83 2.46 7.29 12.04
CA VAL A 83 3.10 7.81 10.80
C VAL A 83 4.46 7.14 10.57
N ARG A 84 5.26 6.88 11.61
CA ARG A 84 6.55 6.20 11.50
C ARG A 84 6.40 4.77 10.98
N GLU A 85 5.52 3.98 11.58
CA GLU A 85 5.17 2.63 11.09
C GLU A 85 4.76 2.67 9.62
N LYS A 86 3.94 3.67 9.31
CA LYS A 86 3.46 3.93 7.96
C LYS A 86 4.58 4.30 6.97
N LEU A 87 5.60 5.04 7.39
CA LEU A 87 6.74 5.41 6.54
C LEU A 87 7.75 4.28 6.38
N LEU A 88 7.95 3.42 7.39
CA LEU A 88 8.83 2.25 7.30
C LEU A 88 8.45 1.31 6.15
N VAL A 89 7.17 1.24 5.80
CA VAL A 89 6.69 0.43 4.68
C VAL A 89 6.73 1.21 3.36
N ALA A 90 6.18 2.43 3.36
CA ALA A 90 5.93 3.16 2.12
C ALA A 90 7.17 3.88 1.57
N SER A 91 7.98 4.47 2.44
CA SER A 91 9.14 5.28 2.04
C SER A 91 10.10 5.47 3.22
N PRO A 92 10.94 4.45 3.53
CA PRO A 92 11.83 4.47 4.71
C PRO A 92 12.74 5.68 4.79
N GLY A 93 13.25 6.16 3.64
CA GLY A 93 14.17 7.30 3.56
C GLY A 93 13.59 8.64 4.02
N TYR A 94 12.28 8.76 4.24
CA TYR A 94 11.70 9.94 4.88
C TYR A 94 11.97 10.00 6.38
N LEU A 95 12.22 8.86 7.04
CA LEU A 95 12.53 8.83 8.46
C LEU A 95 13.91 9.44 8.73
N GLU A 96 14.87 9.19 7.86
CA GLU A 96 16.23 9.75 7.95
C GLU A 96 16.26 11.28 7.74
N ARG A 97 15.24 11.84 7.08
CA ARG A 97 15.18 13.27 6.73
C ARG A 97 14.53 14.14 7.81
N TYR A 98 13.72 13.54 8.68
CA TYR A 98 12.89 14.26 9.65
C TYR A 98 13.05 13.73 11.10
N GLU A 99 14.13 12.99 11.38
CA GLU A 99 14.65 12.79 12.74
C GLU A 99 15.38 14.05 13.24
#